data_AF-A0A938MZU0-F1
#
_entry.id   AF-A0A938MZU0-F1
#
_cell.length_a   1.000
_cell.length_b   1.000
_cell.length_c   1.000
_cell.angle_alpha   90.00
_cell.angle_beta   90.00
_cell.angle_gamma   90.00
#
_symmetry.space_group_name_H-M   'P 1'
#
loop_
_entity.id
_entity.type
_entity.pdbx_description
1 polymer ?
#
loop_
_entity_poly.entity_id
_entity_poly.type
_entity_poly.pdbx_seq_one_letter_code
_entity_poly.pdbx_strand_id
1 'polypeptide(L)'
;MGQHCFSDAPPKIVGQSSQPACSAVGWPSSPDDPARPEENGVCLRFGILGNFYDCLFTQNGSRLRSQFDQRRMRLVKRSVKFTRRRFLQRGIAATLTAASPLFIPRHVLGFGNQTGANEQIVVGVIGMGVRGTQLLLNVPASGRVASVCDADARKTAEAVNAHKATWRVDQDYRALLEQQDLDAVFVAACDHHHVLASILACQAGKHVYCEKPLLLYIREGRALVAAARKHGCVVQTGTQQRTMEMNRFTCEFMRDGGIGQIRAVECVNFKGPIAYPAEGLPAEPIPEGVDWNLWQGHPCYFFVLSIARMARPEHG
;
A
#
# COMPACT_ATOMS: atom_id res chain seq x y z
N MET A 1 40.20 11.67 -21.09
CA MET A 1 39.69 11.31 -19.75
C MET A 1 38.91 12.51 -19.23
N GLY A 2 37.62 12.58 -19.58
CA GLY A 2 36.79 13.76 -19.34
C GLY A 2 35.95 13.59 -18.09
N GLN A 3 36.13 14.50 -17.14
CA GLN A 3 35.16 14.84 -16.11
C GLN A 3 33.94 15.47 -16.80
N HIS A 4 32.74 14.94 -16.56
CA HIS A 4 31.51 15.70 -16.74
C HIS A 4 30.70 15.59 -15.46
N CYS A 5 30.82 16.64 -14.67
CA CYS A 5 29.94 16.98 -13.55
C CYS A 5 28.49 17.05 -14.04
N PHE A 6 27.60 16.43 -13.27
CA PHE A 6 26.17 16.69 -13.32
C PHE A 6 25.95 18.20 -13.16
N SER A 7 25.21 18.81 -14.08
CA SER A 7 24.92 20.24 -14.04
C SER A 7 24.01 20.57 -12.85
N ASP A 8 24.49 21.46 -11.99
CA ASP A 8 23.76 22.08 -10.90
C ASP A 8 22.67 23.03 -11.42
N ALA A 9 21.41 22.66 -11.18
CA ALA A 9 20.33 23.60 -10.85
C ALA A 9 19.15 22.81 -10.25
N PRO A 10 18.80 22.98 -8.96
CA PRO A 10 17.52 22.47 -8.45
C PRO A 10 16.36 23.23 -9.12
N PRO A 11 15.23 22.58 -9.42
CA PRO A 11 14.04 23.29 -9.89
C PRO A 11 13.63 24.32 -8.84
N LYS A 12 13.35 25.55 -9.28
CA LYS A 12 12.91 26.66 -8.43
C LYS A 12 11.63 26.25 -7.69
N ILE A 13 11.74 26.01 -6.38
CA ILE A 13 10.60 25.94 -5.48
C ILE A 13 10.18 27.39 -5.20
N VAL A 14 9.08 27.82 -5.79
CA VAL A 14 8.53 29.16 -5.58
C VAL A 14 7.92 29.23 -4.17
N GLY A 15 8.60 29.97 -3.29
CA GLY A 15 8.09 30.72 -2.14
C GLY A 15 6.99 30.13 -1.25
N GLN A 16 7.36 29.73 -0.03
CA GLN A 16 6.45 29.76 1.12
C GLN A 16 6.05 31.20 1.41
N SER A 17 4.85 31.63 0.99
CA SER A 17 4.19 32.80 1.56
C SER A 17 3.13 32.33 2.55
N SER A 18 3.24 32.77 3.80
CA SER A 18 2.20 32.66 4.82
C SER A 18 0.84 33.08 4.24
N GLN A 19 -0.11 32.15 4.11
CA GLN A 19 -1.44 32.50 3.64
C GLN A 19 -2.57 31.70 4.30
N PRO A 20 -3.78 32.31 4.35
CA PRO A 20 -4.89 31.94 5.21
C PRO A 20 -5.65 30.74 4.65
N ALA A 21 -6.74 30.37 5.33
CA ALA A 21 -7.65 29.25 5.07
C ALA A 21 -7.74 28.82 3.58
N CYS A 22 -7.88 27.50 3.36
CA CYS A 22 -7.91 26.71 2.11
C CYS A 22 -8.74 27.21 0.90
N SER A 23 -9.23 28.45 0.89
CA SER A 23 -9.96 29.07 -0.22
C SER A 23 -9.15 30.08 -1.04
N ALA A 24 -7.92 30.44 -0.65
CA ALA A 24 -7.26 31.65 -1.19
C ALA A 24 -6.14 31.46 -2.24
N VAL A 25 -5.75 30.23 -2.61
CA VAL A 25 -4.89 30.06 -3.79
C VAL A 25 -5.80 30.04 -5.02
N GLY A 26 -6.02 31.23 -5.58
CA GLY A 26 -6.79 31.42 -6.80
C GLY A 26 -6.16 30.68 -7.98
N TRP A 27 -7.00 30.18 -8.89
CA TRP A 27 -6.57 29.67 -10.19
C TRP A 27 -5.78 30.76 -10.95
N PRO A 28 -4.88 30.37 -11.89
CA PRO A 28 -4.40 31.25 -12.95
C PRO A 28 -5.57 31.96 -13.64
N SER A 29 -5.90 33.16 -13.17
CA SER A 29 -7.04 33.94 -13.67
C SER A 29 -6.61 35.00 -14.67
N SER A 30 -5.33 35.39 -14.63
CA SER A 30 -4.72 36.32 -15.58
C SER A 30 -4.46 35.65 -16.93
N PRO A 31 -4.73 36.32 -18.06
CA PRO A 31 -4.27 35.91 -19.40
C PRO A 31 -2.76 35.68 -19.48
N ASP A 32 -1.99 36.39 -18.66
CA ASP A 32 -0.53 36.39 -18.69
C ASP A 32 0.12 35.45 -17.66
N ASP A 33 -0.66 34.60 -16.99
CA ASP A 33 -0.12 33.63 -16.05
C ASP A 33 0.62 32.51 -16.81
N PRO A 34 1.92 32.27 -16.60
CA PRO A 34 2.67 31.23 -17.30
C PRO A 34 2.17 29.81 -17.01
N ALA A 35 1.34 29.61 -15.96
CA ALA A 35 0.67 28.35 -15.66
C ALA A 35 -0.71 28.22 -16.35
N ARG A 36 -1.20 29.27 -17.03
CA ARG A 36 -2.43 29.22 -17.84
C ARG A 36 -2.17 28.41 -19.11
N PRO A 37 -2.98 27.37 -19.41
CA PRO A 37 -2.80 26.61 -20.62
C PRO A 37 -3.12 27.49 -21.85
N GLU A 38 -2.13 27.69 -22.72
CA GLU A 38 -2.38 27.96 -24.13
C GLU A 38 -3.17 26.77 -24.71
N GLU A 39 -4.02 27.04 -25.70
CA GLU A 39 -5.03 26.11 -26.22
C GLU A 39 -4.54 24.64 -26.25
N ASN A 40 -5.31 23.74 -25.61
CA ASN A 40 -5.13 22.28 -25.51
C ASN A 40 -4.35 21.70 -24.30
N GLY A 41 -4.00 22.49 -23.27
CA GLY A 41 -3.41 21.97 -22.02
C GLY A 41 -4.42 21.68 -20.89
N VAL A 42 -4.15 20.66 -20.05
CA VAL A 42 -4.94 20.35 -18.84
C VAL A 42 -4.08 20.48 -17.57
N CYS A 43 -4.62 21.15 -16.54
CA CYS A 43 -4.05 21.22 -15.19
C CYS A 43 -4.81 20.29 -14.24
N LEU A 44 -4.08 19.47 -13.48
CA LEU A 44 -4.67 18.49 -12.56
C LEU A 44 -4.44 18.89 -11.10
N ARG A 45 -5.48 18.76 -10.27
CA ARG A 45 -5.39 18.98 -8.82
C ARG A 45 -5.74 17.71 -8.04
N PHE A 46 -4.83 17.26 -7.19
CA PHE A 46 -4.99 16.06 -6.36
C PHE A 46 -5.21 16.42 -4.89
N GLY A 47 -6.24 15.87 -4.25
CA GLY A 47 -6.47 16.04 -2.81
C GLY A 47 -5.56 15.17 -1.94
N ILE A 48 -5.56 15.45 -0.64
CA ILE A 48 -4.71 14.85 0.43
C ILE A 48 -4.81 13.31 0.51
N LEU A 49 -5.88 12.72 -0.02
CA LEU A 49 -6.10 11.27 -0.06
C LEU A 49 -6.10 10.71 -1.48
N GLY A 50 -5.53 11.41 -2.47
CA GLY A 50 -5.54 10.97 -3.86
C GLY A 50 -6.94 10.83 -4.46
N ASN A 51 -7.98 11.16 -3.68
CA ASN A 51 -9.34 11.23 -4.16
C ASN A 51 -9.43 12.40 -5.13
N PHE A 52 -9.94 12.13 -6.34
CA PHE A 52 -10.29 13.14 -7.31
C PHE A 52 -11.46 13.96 -6.75
N TYR A 53 -11.17 15.01 -5.99
CA TYR A 53 -12.21 15.91 -5.50
C TYR A 53 -12.70 16.85 -6.59
N ASP A 54 -11.86 17.18 -7.58
CA ASP A 54 -12.24 17.95 -8.76
C ASP A 54 -11.21 17.71 -9.89
N CYS A 55 -11.66 17.17 -11.03
CA CYS A 55 -10.93 17.28 -12.30
C CYS A 55 -11.59 18.42 -13.10
N LEU A 56 -10.99 19.60 -13.09
CA LEU A 56 -11.42 20.69 -13.97
C LEU A 56 -10.64 20.59 -15.28
N PHE A 57 -11.28 20.01 -16.29
CA PHE A 57 -10.81 20.11 -17.66
C PHE A 57 -11.04 21.53 -18.15
N THR A 58 -9.98 22.25 -18.53
CA THR A 58 -10.11 23.50 -19.27
C THR A 58 -9.82 23.22 -20.74
N GLN A 59 -10.80 22.72 -21.47
CA GLN A 59 -10.81 22.91 -22.92
C GLN A 59 -11.59 24.20 -23.17
N ASN A 60 -10.91 25.24 -23.68
CA ASN A 60 -11.50 26.54 -24.02
C ASN A 60 -12.22 27.27 -22.87
N GLY A 61 -11.65 27.28 -21.67
CA GLY A 61 -12.16 28.07 -20.54
C GLY A 61 -13.49 27.61 -19.93
N SER A 62 -14.02 26.45 -20.33
CA SER A 62 -15.27 25.90 -19.78
C SER A 62 -15.00 24.82 -18.72
N ARG A 63 -15.63 24.93 -17.54
CA ARG A 63 -15.54 23.93 -16.45
C ARG A 63 -16.37 22.68 -16.80
N LEU A 64 -15.74 21.56 -17.11
CA LEU A 64 -16.44 20.27 -17.24
C LEU A 64 -16.59 19.58 -15.88
N ARG A 65 -17.66 19.90 -15.14
CA ARG A 65 -17.97 19.28 -13.84
C ARG A 65 -18.77 17.96 -13.94
N SER A 66 -19.21 17.55 -15.13
CA SER A 66 -20.31 16.57 -15.27
C SER A 66 -20.05 15.31 -16.11
N GLN A 67 -18.89 15.13 -16.75
CA GLN A 67 -18.69 13.98 -17.66
C GLN A 67 -18.24 12.68 -16.98
N PHE A 68 -17.82 12.71 -15.72
CA PHE A 68 -17.38 11.51 -15.00
C PHE A 68 -18.53 10.55 -14.67
N ASP A 69 -19.76 11.06 -14.48
CA ASP A 69 -20.91 10.26 -14.09
C ASP A 69 -21.51 9.47 -15.28
N GLN A 70 -21.47 10.04 -16.49
CA GLN A 70 -22.12 9.43 -17.66
C GLN A 70 -21.31 8.31 -18.32
N ARG A 71 -19.97 8.34 -18.25
CA ARG A 71 -19.13 7.25 -18.81
C ARG A 71 -19.12 5.99 -17.94
N ARG A 72 -19.44 6.12 -16.64
CA ARG A 72 -19.57 5.00 -15.69
C ARG A 72 -20.68 4.02 -16.08
N MET A 73 -21.73 4.48 -16.77
CA MET A 73 -22.86 3.64 -17.17
C MET A 73 -22.72 2.89 -18.50
N ARG A 74 -21.85 3.33 -19.43
CA ARG A 74 -21.75 2.70 -20.77
C ARG A 74 -20.68 1.62 -20.89
N LEU A 75 -19.59 1.66 -20.11
CA LEU A 75 -18.45 0.75 -20.29
C LEU A 75 -18.48 -0.51 -19.40
N VAL A 76 -19.36 -0.58 -18.39
CA VAL A 76 -19.46 -1.73 -17.46
C VAL A 76 -20.43 -2.84 -17.94
N LYS A 77 -21.06 -2.70 -19.11
CA LYS A 77 -21.89 -3.77 -19.71
C LYS A 77 -21.33 -4.27 -21.04
N ARG A 78 -20.14 -4.87 -21.01
CA ARG A 78 -19.81 -5.94 -21.97
C ARG A 78 -19.81 -7.28 -21.23
N SER A 79 -21.01 -7.79 -20.99
CA SER A 79 -21.22 -9.22 -20.73
C SER A 79 -20.77 -9.98 -21.98
N VAL A 80 -19.69 -10.75 -21.85
CA VAL A 80 -19.37 -11.78 -22.83
C VAL A 80 -20.47 -12.84 -22.73
N LYS A 81 -21.45 -12.82 -23.65
CA LYS A 81 -22.50 -13.83 -23.71
C LYS A 81 -21.88 -15.17 -24.10
N PHE A 82 -21.60 -16.02 -23.12
CA PHE A 82 -21.36 -17.44 -23.37
C PHE A 82 -22.65 -18.07 -23.91
N THR A 83 -22.64 -18.49 -25.16
CA THR A 83 -23.78 -19.20 -25.78
C THR A 83 -23.63 -20.70 -25.56
N ARG A 84 -24.70 -21.39 -25.14
CA ARG A 84 -24.74 -22.85 -24.88
C ARG A 84 -24.10 -23.70 -25.98
N ARG A 85 -24.18 -23.25 -27.24
CA ARG A 85 -23.57 -23.91 -28.41
C ARG A 85 -22.03 -23.97 -28.37
N ARG A 86 -21.36 -22.98 -27.79
CA ARG A 86 -19.89 -22.92 -27.70
C ARG A 86 -19.32 -23.78 -26.56
N PHE A 87 -20.13 -24.07 -25.54
CA PHE A 87 -19.79 -24.97 -24.44
C PHE A 87 -19.83 -26.44 -24.89
N LEU A 88 -20.88 -26.82 -25.62
CA LEU A 88 -21.00 -28.17 -26.19
C LEU A 88 -19.92 -28.48 -27.22
N GLN A 89 -19.50 -27.49 -28.03
CA GLN A 89 -18.40 -27.66 -28.98
C GLN A 89 -17.03 -27.88 -28.31
N ARG A 90 -16.83 -27.49 -27.04
CA ARG A 90 -15.62 -27.79 -26.27
C ARG A 90 -15.74 -29.05 -25.39
N GLY A 91 -16.96 -29.53 -25.13
CA GLY A 91 -17.21 -30.72 -24.31
C GLY A 91 -16.96 -32.06 -25.02
N ILE A 92 -16.98 -32.08 -26.36
CA ILE A 92 -16.81 -33.33 -27.14
C ILE A 92 -15.33 -33.75 -27.28
N ALA A 93 -14.38 -32.87 -26.96
CA ALA A 93 -12.94 -33.20 -26.98
C ALA A 93 -12.44 -33.90 -25.71
N ALA A 94 -13.29 -34.11 -24.69
CA ALA A 94 -12.88 -34.60 -23.36
C ALA A 94 -13.42 -36.02 -23.03
N THR A 95 -13.85 -36.80 -24.02
CA THR A 95 -14.51 -38.10 -23.79
C THR A 95 -13.60 -39.32 -23.97
N LEU A 96 -12.26 -39.18 -23.98
CA LEU A 96 -11.35 -40.31 -24.25
C LEU A 96 -10.19 -40.54 -23.28
N THR A 97 -10.26 -40.05 -22.03
CA THR A 97 -9.38 -40.55 -20.96
C THR A 97 -10.14 -40.64 -19.64
N ALA A 98 -10.79 -41.78 -19.42
CA ALA A 98 -11.28 -42.17 -18.11
C ALA A 98 -10.09 -42.27 -17.13
N ALA A 99 -10.28 -41.74 -15.92
CA ALA A 99 -9.37 -41.77 -14.76
C ALA A 99 -8.34 -40.63 -14.55
N SER A 100 -8.63 -39.39 -14.98
CA SER A 100 -8.02 -38.21 -14.32
C SER A 100 -8.96 -37.71 -13.21
N PRO A 101 -8.50 -37.41 -11.98
CA PRO A 101 -9.33 -36.70 -11.01
C PRO A 101 -9.80 -35.40 -11.65
N LEU A 102 -11.12 -35.25 -11.77
CA LEU A 102 -11.77 -34.07 -12.30
C LEU A 102 -11.56 -32.94 -11.29
N PHE A 103 -10.51 -32.14 -11.51
CA PHE A 103 -10.35 -30.85 -10.86
C PHE A 103 -11.44 -29.90 -11.39
N ILE A 104 -12.64 -30.00 -10.82
CA ILE A 104 -13.74 -29.07 -11.09
C ILE A 104 -13.53 -27.85 -10.19
N PRO A 105 -13.26 -26.66 -10.75
CA PRO A 105 -13.13 -25.45 -9.95
C PRO A 105 -14.44 -25.15 -9.20
N ARG A 106 -14.37 -24.86 -7.89
CA ARG A 106 -15.56 -24.67 -7.02
C ARG A 106 -16.50 -23.54 -7.48
N HIS A 107 -15.98 -22.56 -8.22
CA HIS A 107 -16.81 -21.50 -8.82
C HIS A 107 -17.81 -22.03 -9.86
N VAL A 108 -17.61 -23.25 -10.38
CA VAL A 108 -18.55 -23.95 -11.28
C VAL A 108 -19.66 -24.66 -10.50
N LEU A 109 -19.46 -24.94 -9.20
CA LEU A 109 -20.39 -25.67 -8.32
C LEU A 109 -21.36 -24.76 -7.54
N GLY A 110 -21.42 -23.47 -7.86
CA GLY A 110 -22.39 -22.55 -7.23
C GLY A 110 -22.04 -22.13 -5.80
N PHE A 111 -20.86 -22.49 -5.28
CA PHE A 111 -20.26 -21.79 -4.16
C PHE A 111 -19.82 -20.43 -4.70
N GLY A 112 -20.51 -19.34 -4.30
CA GLY A 112 -20.20 -17.97 -4.73
C GLY A 112 -18.80 -17.52 -4.32
N ASN A 113 -18.60 -16.21 -4.11
CA ASN A 113 -17.30 -15.59 -3.83
C ASN A 113 -16.68 -15.97 -2.45
N GLN A 114 -16.99 -17.15 -1.90
CA GLN A 114 -16.48 -17.65 -0.63
C GLN A 114 -15.37 -18.68 -0.89
N THR A 115 -14.15 -18.33 -0.49
CA THR A 115 -12.98 -19.22 -0.49
C THR A 115 -13.14 -20.27 0.61
N GLY A 116 -12.87 -21.54 0.31
CA GLY A 116 -12.90 -22.59 1.35
C GLY A 116 -11.83 -22.35 2.41
N ALA A 117 -12.00 -22.87 3.63
CA ALA A 117 -11.05 -22.67 4.73
C ALA A 117 -9.61 -23.10 4.40
N ASN A 118 -9.43 -24.15 3.58
CA ASN A 118 -8.13 -24.61 3.10
C ASN A 118 -7.52 -23.77 1.97
N GLU A 119 -8.28 -22.81 1.42
CA GLU A 119 -7.83 -21.89 0.37
C GLU A 119 -7.57 -20.47 0.93
N GLN A 120 -7.77 -20.28 2.25
CA GLN A 120 -7.54 -19.00 2.91
C GLN A 120 -6.06 -18.83 3.26
N ILE A 121 -5.53 -17.64 2.96
CA ILE A 121 -4.20 -17.22 3.41
C ILE A 121 -4.29 -16.91 4.90
N VAL A 122 -3.54 -17.66 5.71
CA VAL A 122 -3.48 -17.47 7.17
C VAL A 122 -2.50 -16.35 7.48
N VAL A 123 -3.01 -15.28 8.10
CA VAL A 123 -2.24 -14.05 8.34
C VAL A 123 -2.00 -13.78 9.82
N GLY A 124 -0.78 -13.36 10.14
CA GLY A 124 -0.43 -12.70 11.39
C GLY A 124 -0.45 -11.18 11.25
N VAL A 125 -0.73 -10.43 12.33
CA VAL A 125 -0.63 -8.96 12.32
C VAL A 125 0.32 -8.47 13.39
N ILE A 126 1.34 -7.73 12.98
CA ILE A 126 2.38 -7.14 13.82
C ILE A 126 2.11 -5.65 13.96
N GLY A 127 1.87 -5.19 15.18
CA GLY A 127 1.44 -3.83 15.50
C GLY A 127 -0.08 -3.70 15.51
N MET A 128 -0.64 -3.50 16.70
CA MET A 128 -2.07 -3.29 17.03
C MET A 128 -2.37 -1.85 17.44
N GLY A 129 -1.57 -0.89 16.96
CA GLY A 129 -1.94 0.52 16.93
C GLY A 129 -3.11 0.79 15.98
N VAL A 130 -3.47 2.07 15.84
CA VAL A 130 -4.62 2.54 15.02
C VAL A 130 -4.68 1.86 13.66
N ARG A 131 -3.52 1.74 12.99
CA ARG A 131 -3.48 1.20 11.64
C ARG A 131 -3.66 -0.32 11.59
N GLY A 132 -3.02 -1.05 12.49
CA GLY A 132 -3.20 -2.50 12.61
C GLY A 132 -4.66 -2.87 12.85
N THR A 133 -5.34 -2.15 13.75
CA THR A 133 -6.77 -2.34 14.02
C THR A 133 -7.62 -2.09 12.77
N GLN A 134 -7.32 -1.06 11.98
CA GLN A 134 -8.03 -0.82 10.72
C GLN A 134 -7.81 -1.93 9.68
N LEU A 135 -6.59 -2.48 9.60
CA LEU A 135 -6.29 -3.58 8.69
C LEU A 135 -7.08 -4.84 9.03
N LEU A 136 -7.27 -5.15 10.32
CA LEU A 136 -8.11 -6.27 10.77
C LEU A 136 -9.53 -6.21 10.21
N LEU A 137 -10.11 -5.01 10.14
CA LEU A 137 -11.46 -4.79 9.60
C LEU A 137 -11.55 -4.98 8.08
N ASN A 138 -10.40 -4.98 7.39
CA ASN A 138 -10.32 -5.00 5.93
C ASN A 138 -9.59 -6.24 5.38
N VAL A 139 -9.44 -7.28 6.19
CA VAL A 139 -8.92 -8.57 5.71
C VAL A 139 -9.93 -9.15 4.70
N PRO A 140 -9.51 -9.47 3.46
CA PRO A 140 -10.41 -10.02 2.46
C PRO A 140 -10.90 -11.41 2.87
N ALA A 141 -12.02 -11.87 2.31
CA ALA A 141 -12.56 -13.20 2.60
C ALA A 141 -11.58 -14.36 2.31
N SER A 142 -10.63 -14.13 1.39
CA SER A 142 -9.52 -15.04 1.07
C SER A 142 -8.40 -15.07 2.10
N GLY A 143 -8.47 -14.26 3.16
CA GLY A 143 -7.52 -14.22 4.25
C GLY A 143 -8.21 -14.49 5.59
N ARG A 144 -7.47 -15.05 6.55
CA ARG A 144 -7.93 -15.27 7.92
C ARG A 144 -6.85 -14.93 8.92
N VAL A 145 -7.18 -14.08 9.89
CA VAL A 145 -6.28 -13.75 11.00
C VAL A 145 -6.18 -14.93 11.95
N ALA A 146 -4.96 -15.33 12.28
CA ALA A 146 -4.69 -16.39 13.26
C ALA A 146 -3.85 -15.92 14.45
N SER A 147 -3.06 -14.85 14.28
CA SER A 147 -2.21 -14.33 15.33
C SER A 147 -2.06 -12.81 15.26
N VAL A 148 -1.93 -12.18 16.42
CA VAL A 148 -1.67 -10.75 16.57
C VAL A 148 -0.49 -10.53 17.50
N CYS A 149 0.24 -9.45 17.28
CA CYS A 149 1.40 -9.09 18.06
C CYS A 149 1.50 -7.58 18.30
N ASP A 150 1.83 -7.19 19.53
CA ASP A 150 2.19 -5.81 19.87
C ASP A 150 3.04 -5.80 21.16
N ALA A 151 4.03 -4.90 21.23
CA ALA A 151 4.83 -4.71 22.45
C ALA A 151 4.00 -4.14 23.61
N ASP A 152 2.87 -3.48 23.32
CA ASP A 152 1.83 -3.13 24.29
C ASP A 152 0.77 -4.23 24.36
N ALA A 153 0.84 -5.08 25.38
CA ALA A 153 -0.08 -6.20 25.57
C ALA A 153 -1.55 -5.77 25.67
N ARG A 154 -1.82 -4.53 26.10
CA ARG A 154 -3.18 -3.98 26.16
C ARG A 154 -3.78 -3.87 24.76
N LYS A 155 -2.99 -3.51 23.75
CA LYS A 155 -3.45 -3.38 22.36
C LYS A 155 -3.91 -4.70 21.77
N THR A 156 -3.15 -5.77 21.99
CA THR A 156 -3.57 -7.11 21.55
C THR A 156 -4.80 -7.58 22.31
N ALA A 157 -4.91 -7.33 23.61
CA ALA A 157 -6.08 -7.70 24.40
C ALA A 157 -7.34 -6.95 23.94
N GLU A 158 -7.24 -5.64 23.70
CA GLU A 158 -8.30 -4.81 23.11
C GLU A 158 -8.76 -5.37 21.77
N ALA A 159 -7.83 -5.70 20.86
CA ALA A 159 -8.13 -6.23 19.54
C ALA A 159 -8.84 -7.61 19.62
N VAL A 160 -8.33 -8.53 20.44
CA VAL A 160 -8.91 -9.87 20.65
C VAL A 160 -10.33 -9.76 21.21
N ASN A 161 -10.54 -8.92 22.22
CA ASN A 161 -11.85 -8.72 22.84
C ASN A 161 -12.85 -8.08 21.87
N ALA A 162 -12.44 -7.06 21.13
CA ALA A 162 -13.29 -6.37 20.16
C ALA A 162 -13.80 -7.31 19.05
N HIS A 163 -12.97 -8.28 18.64
CA HIS A 163 -13.31 -9.25 17.59
C HIS A 163 -13.87 -10.57 18.13
N LYS A 164 -13.94 -10.73 19.47
CA LYS A 164 -14.28 -12.01 20.15
C LYS A 164 -13.48 -13.17 19.57
N ALA A 165 -12.20 -12.93 19.30
CA ALA A 165 -11.34 -13.84 18.57
C ALA A 165 -10.60 -14.78 19.52
N THR A 166 -10.14 -15.91 18.98
CA THR A 166 -9.25 -16.87 19.66
C THR A 166 -7.86 -16.87 19.02
N TRP A 167 -7.37 -15.68 18.65
CA TRP A 167 -6.05 -15.52 18.03
C TRP A 167 -4.92 -15.79 19.01
N ARG A 168 -3.80 -16.32 18.50
CA ARG A 168 -2.55 -16.37 19.28
C ARG A 168 -2.01 -14.96 19.48
N VAL A 169 -1.54 -14.67 20.68
CA VAL A 169 -1.06 -13.33 21.08
C VAL A 169 0.40 -13.44 21.49
N ASP A 170 1.26 -12.66 20.85
CA ASP A 170 2.68 -12.54 21.17
C ASP A 170 3.04 -11.07 21.42
N GLN A 171 3.91 -10.76 22.39
CA GLN A 171 4.44 -9.38 22.52
C GLN A 171 5.62 -9.11 21.58
N ASP A 172 6.36 -10.17 21.24
CA ASP A 172 7.51 -10.12 20.36
C ASP A 172 7.14 -10.75 19.01
N TYR A 173 7.26 -9.98 17.94
CA TYR A 173 6.92 -10.49 16.62
C TYR A 173 7.85 -11.62 16.18
N ARG A 174 9.04 -11.78 16.76
CA ARG A 174 9.92 -12.92 16.46
C ARG A 174 9.26 -14.24 16.82
N ALA A 175 8.57 -14.32 17.95
CA ALA A 175 7.79 -15.50 18.34
C ALA A 175 6.61 -15.73 17.37
N LEU A 176 5.90 -14.67 16.97
CA LEU A 176 4.85 -14.77 15.95
C LEU A 176 5.40 -15.33 14.62
N LEU A 177 6.60 -14.91 14.21
CA LEU A 177 7.23 -15.37 12.97
C LEU A 177 7.69 -16.82 13.00
N GLU A 178 7.85 -17.44 14.17
CA GLU A 178 8.16 -18.87 14.32
C GLU A 178 6.94 -19.78 14.08
N GLN A 179 5.73 -19.21 14.08
CA GLN A 179 4.50 -19.97 13.83
C GLN A 179 4.49 -20.50 12.38
N GLN A 180 4.45 -21.82 12.22
CA GLN A 180 4.59 -22.50 10.92
C GLN A 180 3.32 -22.46 10.08
N ASP A 181 2.16 -22.24 10.69
CA ASP A 181 0.85 -22.20 10.04
C ASP A 181 0.45 -20.81 9.53
N LEU A 182 1.35 -19.82 9.64
CA LEU A 182 1.16 -18.48 9.07
C LEU A 182 1.80 -18.40 7.68
N ASP A 183 1.00 -18.06 6.67
CA ASP A 183 1.44 -17.86 5.28
C ASP A 183 2.03 -16.46 5.06
N ALA A 184 1.47 -15.46 5.74
CA ALA A 184 1.83 -14.06 5.56
C ALA A 184 1.68 -13.24 6.83
N VAL A 185 2.27 -12.04 6.85
CA VAL A 185 2.11 -11.07 7.92
C VAL A 185 1.77 -9.68 7.40
N PHE A 186 0.92 -8.99 8.17
CA PHE A 186 0.72 -7.56 8.08
C PHE A 186 1.64 -6.88 9.08
N VAL A 187 2.56 -6.03 8.61
CA VAL A 187 3.46 -5.23 9.43
C VAL A 187 2.92 -3.81 9.49
N ALA A 188 2.33 -3.45 10.62
CA ALA A 188 1.73 -2.14 10.93
C ALA A 188 2.20 -1.60 12.30
N ALA A 189 3.38 -2.04 12.73
CA ALA A 189 4.08 -1.52 13.92
C ALA A 189 4.58 -0.08 13.69
N CYS A 190 5.37 0.45 14.62
CA CYS A 190 6.03 1.74 14.41
C CYS A 190 7.05 1.66 13.25
N ASP A 191 7.25 2.79 12.58
CA ASP A 191 8.02 2.89 11.33
C ASP A 191 9.44 2.30 11.41
N HIS A 192 10.10 2.39 12.57
CA HIS A 192 11.45 1.84 12.78
C HIS A 192 11.52 0.31 12.82
N HIS A 193 10.39 -0.38 12.97
CA HIS A 193 10.31 -1.85 12.93
C HIS A 193 9.98 -2.40 11.55
N HIS A 194 9.43 -1.57 10.65
CA HIS A 194 8.87 -2.02 9.38
C HIS A 194 9.82 -2.90 8.57
N VAL A 195 11.03 -2.42 8.30
CA VAL A 195 11.98 -3.17 7.47
C VAL A 195 12.51 -4.42 8.18
N LEU A 196 12.82 -4.34 9.47
CA LEU A 196 13.34 -5.50 10.21
C LEU A 196 12.33 -6.64 10.23
N ALA A 197 11.11 -6.33 10.67
CA ALA A 197 10.04 -7.30 10.78
C ALA A 197 9.74 -7.92 9.40
N SER A 198 9.77 -7.10 8.34
CA SER A 198 9.59 -7.58 6.97
C SER A 198 10.71 -8.51 6.51
N ILE A 199 11.99 -8.20 6.80
CA ILE A 199 13.13 -9.05 6.46
C ILE A 199 13.07 -10.38 7.23
N LEU A 200 12.82 -10.32 8.55
CA LEU A 200 12.70 -11.51 9.39
C LEU A 200 11.51 -12.37 8.96
N ALA A 201 10.40 -11.76 8.56
CA ALA A 201 9.27 -12.49 7.99
C ALA A 201 9.65 -13.20 6.69
N CYS A 202 10.37 -12.53 5.78
CA CYS A 202 10.87 -13.16 4.57
C CYS A 202 11.79 -14.35 4.90
N GLN A 203 12.70 -14.18 5.86
CA GLN A 203 13.60 -15.25 6.31
C GLN A 203 12.83 -16.45 6.89
N ALA A 204 11.72 -16.19 7.60
CA ALA A 204 10.81 -17.19 8.12
C ALA A 204 9.85 -17.78 7.06
N GLY A 205 10.06 -17.47 5.77
CA GLY A 205 9.25 -17.99 4.65
C GLY A 205 7.88 -17.34 4.49
N LYS A 206 7.62 -16.21 5.17
CA LYS A 206 6.32 -15.54 5.20
C LYS A 206 6.25 -14.41 4.18
N HIS A 207 5.11 -14.29 3.50
CA HIS A 207 4.82 -13.13 2.66
C HIS A 207 4.49 -11.90 3.54
N VAL A 208 4.68 -10.70 3.00
CA VAL A 208 4.60 -9.47 3.79
C VAL A 208 3.74 -8.42 3.11
N TYR A 209 2.78 -7.89 3.86
CA TYR A 209 2.20 -6.57 3.60
C TYR A 209 2.72 -5.61 4.67
N CYS A 210 3.45 -4.57 4.31
CA CYS A 210 4.03 -3.64 5.26
C CYS A 210 3.50 -2.23 5.04
N GLU A 211 2.98 -1.60 6.09
CA GLU A 211 2.39 -0.26 6.01
C GLU A 211 3.38 0.84 5.63
N LYS A 212 2.80 1.96 5.20
CA LYS A 212 3.57 3.17 4.88
C LYS A 212 3.77 4.03 6.15
N PRO A 213 4.91 4.73 6.28
CA PRO A 213 6.08 4.69 5.39
C PRO A 213 6.86 3.38 5.52
N LEU A 214 7.31 2.81 4.40
CA LEU A 214 7.98 1.48 4.41
C LEU A 214 9.31 1.47 5.18
N LEU A 215 10.05 2.57 5.10
CA LEU A 215 11.45 2.64 5.54
C LEU A 215 11.79 4.06 6.02
N LEU A 216 12.84 4.15 6.82
CA LEU A 216 13.44 5.42 7.24
C LEU A 216 14.64 5.76 6.36
N TYR A 217 15.39 4.76 5.89
CA TYR A 217 16.59 4.94 5.08
C TYR A 217 16.58 4.12 3.79
N ILE A 218 17.03 4.70 2.67
CA ILE A 218 17.05 4.04 1.34
C ILE A 218 17.77 2.68 1.36
N ARG A 219 18.85 2.57 2.15
CA ARG A 219 19.65 1.35 2.32
C ARG A 219 18.84 0.18 2.89
N GLU A 220 17.88 0.44 3.76
CA GLU A 220 17.01 -0.57 4.35
C GLU A 220 16.09 -1.16 3.28
N GLY A 221 15.55 -0.32 2.40
CA GLY A 221 14.73 -0.77 1.27
C GLY A 221 15.49 -1.70 0.31
N ARG A 222 16.76 -1.39 0.01
CA ARG A 222 17.61 -2.27 -0.81
C ARG A 222 17.82 -3.64 -0.16
N ALA A 223 18.03 -3.66 1.14
CA ALA A 223 18.18 -4.91 1.88
C ALA A 223 16.88 -5.72 1.95
N LEU A 224 15.72 -5.05 2.12
CA LEU A 224 14.42 -5.70 2.08
C LEU A 224 14.15 -6.33 0.71
N VAL A 225 14.47 -5.64 -0.39
CA VAL A 225 14.34 -6.19 -1.75
C VAL A 225 15.25 -7.41 -1.92
N ALA A 226 16.48 -7.37 -1.40
CA ALA A 226 17.39 -8.51 -1.44
C ALA A 226 16.85 -9.71 -0.65
N ALA A 227 16.34 -9.49 0.57
CA ALA A 227 15.74 -10.53 1.40
C ALA A 227 14.50 -11.14 0.72
N ALA A 228 13.58 -10.31 0.24
CA ALA A 228 12.37 -10.78 -0.46
C ALA A 228 12.72 -11.68 -1.66
N ARG A 229 13.70 -11.28 -2.48
CA ARG A 229 14.16 -12.08 -3.62
C ARG A 229 14.88 -13.36 -3.20
N LYS A 230 15.75 -13.29 -2.20
CA LYS A 230 16.51 -14.44 -1.68
C LYS A 230 15.59 -15.54 -1.15
N HIS A 231 14.51 -15.16 -0.47
CA HIS A 231 13.58 -16.09 0.16
C HIS A 231 12.32 -16.36 -0.66
N GLY A 232 12.20 -15.80 -1.88
CA GLY A 232 11.03 -16.00 -2.74
C GLY A 232 9.73 -15.42 -2.17
N CYS A 233 9.82 -14.40 -1.32
CA CYS A 233 8.67 -13.83 -0.64
C CYS A 233 8.07 -12.67 -1.43
N VAL A 234 6.72 -12.61 -1.47
CA VAL A 234 6.00 -11.43 -1.92
C VAL A 234 6.02 -10.40 -0.81
N VAL A 235 6.53 -9.19 -1.12
CA VAL A 235 6.50 -8.04 -0.21
C VAL A 235 5.75 -6.90 -0.89
N GLN A 236 4.67 -6.45 -0.26
CA GLN A 236 3.85 -5.35 -0.73
C GLN A 236 3.81 -4.22 0.31
N THR A 237 4.09 -3.00 -0.12
CA THR A 237 3.89 -1.81 0.73
C THR A 237 2.42 -1.39 0.74
N GLY A 238 1.93 -0.91 1.89
CA GLY A 238 0.57 -0.44 2.14
C GLY A 238 0.18 0.86 1.43
N THR A 239 0.64 1.07 0.20
CA THR A 239 0.21 2.17 -0.66
C THR A 239 -1.14 1.85 -1.30
N GLN A 240 -2.19 1.75 -0.47
CA GLN A 240 -3.54 1.30 -0.87
C GLN A 240 -4.14 2.10 -2.02
N GLN A 241 -3.80 3.38 -2.12
CA GLN A 241 -4.22 4.24 -3.22
C GLN A 241 -3.83 3.67 -4.59
N ARG A 242 -2.74 2.90 -4.71
CA ARG A 242 -2.33 2.29 -5.99
C ARG A 242 -3.26 1.17 -6.45
N THR A 243 -4.05 0.58 -5.55
CA THR A 243 -5.00 -0.50 -5.85
C THR A 243 -6.45 -0.06 -5.83
N MET A 244 -6.76 1.16 -5.38
CA MET A 244 -8.11 1.73 -5.44
C MET A 244 -8.58 1.86 -6.90
N GLU A 245 -9.81 1.43 -7.18
CA GLU A 245 -10.37 1.38 -8.54
C GLU A 245 -10.34 2.73 -9.25
N MET A 246 -10.72 3.80 -8.55
CA MET A 246 -10.70 5.16 -9.10
C MET A 246 -9.30 5.59 -9.55
N ASN A 247 -8.26 5.27 -8.78
CA ASN A 247 -6.89 5.63 -9.11
C ASN A 247 -6.35 4.79 -10.26
N ARG A 248 -6.69 3.49 -10.28
CA ARG A 248 -6.35 2.59 -11.40
C ARG A 248 -6.98 3.07 -12.71
N PHE A 249 -8.29 3.31 -12.70
CA PHE A 249 -9.03 3.85 -13.85
C PHE A 249 -8.40 5.15 -14.34
N THR A 250 -8.09 6.06 -13.41
CA THR A 250 -7.58 7.36 -13.82
C THR A 250 -6.16 7.27 -14.39
N CYS A 251 -5.31 6.41 -13.83
CA CYS A 251 -4.00 6.14 -14.40
C CYS A 251 -4.09 5.54 -15.81
N GLU A 252 -5.03 4.62 -16.04
CA GLU A 252 -5.29 4.02 -17.35
C GLU A 252 -5.79 5.08 -18.34
N PHE A 253 -6.81 5.86 -17.96
CA PHE A 253 -7.35 6.94 -18.78
C PHE A 253 -6.30 7.99 -19.19
N MET A 254 -5.41 8.36 -18.25
CA MET A 254 -4.31 9.30 -18.53
C MET A 254 -3.29 8.71 -19.50
N ARG A 255 -2.93 7.42 -19.34
CA ARG A 255 -1.97 6.73 -20.22
C ARG A 255 -2.52 6.53 -21.63
N ASP A 256 -3.83 6.38 -21.76
CA ASP A 256 -4.54 6.29 -23.04
C ASP A 256 -4.71 7.66 -23.74
N GLY A 257 -4.10 8.72 -23.20
CA GLY A 257 -4.15 10.07 -23.78
C GLY A 257 -5.44 10.83 -23.48
N GLY A 258 -6.28 10.35 -22.55
CA GLY A 258 -7.60 10.91 -22.26
C GLY A 258 -7.63 12.37 -21.80
N ILE A 259 -6.49 12.91 -21.36
CA ILE A 259 -6.34 14.32 -20.93
C ILE A 259 -5.42 15.15 -21.83
N GLY A 260 -4.90 14.58 -22.94
CA GLY A 260 -3.92 15.24 -23.78
C GLY A 260 -2.58 15.47 -23.08
N GLN A 261 -1.89 16.57 -23.44
CA GLN A 261 -0.58 16.91 -22.88
C GLN A 261 -0.70 17.50 -21.47
N ILE A 262 -0.08 16.85 -20.48
CA ILE A 262 -0.01 17.36 -19.10
C ILE A 262 0.91 18.58 -19.06
N ARG A 263 0.41 19.70 -18.53
CA ARG A 263 1.18 20.95 -18.37
C ARG A 263 1.58 21.23 -16.93
N ALA A 264 0.70 20.93 -15.97
CA ALA A 264 0.96 21.12 -14.55
C ALA A 264 0.24 20.07 -13.69
N VAL A 265 0.85 19.75 -12.55
CA VAL A 265 0.29 18.86 -11.53
C VAL A 265 0.36 19.56 -10.19
N GLU A 266 -0.79 19.78 -9.58
CA GLU A 266 -0.91 20.31 -8.22
C GLU A 266 -1.30 19.17 -7.27
N CYS A 267 -0.50 18.96 -6.24
CA CYS A 267 -0.75 17.95 -5.22
C CYS A 267 -0.93 18.64 -3.87
N VAL A 268 -2.03 18.33 -3.17
CA VAL A 268 -2.22 18.77 -1.80
C VAL A 268 -1.51 17.79 -0.87
N ASN A 269 -0.58 18.29 -0.07
CA ASN A 269 0.10 17.51 0.95
C ASN A 269 -0.49 17.81 2.34
N PHE A 270 -0.26 16.90 3.28
CA PHE A 270 -0.54 17.16 4.69
C PHE A 270 0.29 18.35 5.19
N LYS A 271 -0.15 18.98 6.29
CA LYS A 271 0.69 19.95 7.01
C LYS A 271 2.05 19.29 7.29
N GLY A 272 3.12 20.04 7.05
CA GLY A 272 4.48 19.58 7.33
C GLY A 272 4.65 19.23 8.81
N PRO A 273 5.69 18.45 9.15
CA PRO A 273 5.98 18.11 10.53
C PRO A 273 6.17 19.38 11.36
N ILE A 274 5.70 19.35 12.61
CA ILE A 274 6.04 20.37 13.60
C ILE A 274 7.53 20.21 13.90
N ALA A 275 8.28 21.32 13.91
CA ALA A 275 9.69 21.28 14.28
C ALA A 275 9.84 20.67 15.67
N TYR A 276 10.74 19.69 15.80
CA TYR A 276 11.10 19.13 17.10
C TYR A 276 11.80 20.20 17.93
N PRO A 277 11.42 20.42 19.21
CA PRO A 277 12.06 21.44 20.04
C PRO A 277 13.57 21.21 20.14
N ALA A 278 14.37 22.28 20.09
CA ALA A 278 15.83 22.17 20.14
C ALA A 278 16.30 21.61 21.50
N GLU A 279 15.57 21.94 22.55
CA GLU A 279 15.72 21.48 23.93
C GLU A 279 15.20 20.06 24.17
N GLY A 280 14.55 19.45 23.18
CA GLY A 280 13.92 18.13 23.30
C GLY A 280 12.55 18.15 23.98
N LEU A 281 11.88 17.00 23.98
CA LEU A 281 10.65 16.81 24.74
C LEU A 281 10.99 16.38 26.18
N PRO A 282 10.18 16.77 27.19
CA PRO A 282 10.34 16.27 28.54
C PRO A 282 10.20 14.75 28.55
N ALA A 283 11.00 14.09 29.41
CA ALA A 283 10.90 12.65 29.58
C ALA A 283 9.54 12.28 30.19
N GLU A 284 8.90 11.27 29.64
CA GLU A 284 7.66 10.69 30.16
C GLU A 284 7.93 9.30 30.75
N PRO A 285 7.16 8.87 31.77
CA PRO A 285 7.25 7.51 32.28
C PRO A 285 6.85 6.50 31.20
N ILE A 286 7.49 5.33 31.22
CA ILE A 286 7.13 4.22 30.34
C ILE A 286 5.69 3.80 30.67
N PRO A 287 4.78 3.74 29.67
CA PRO A 287 3.41 3.30 29.93
C PRO A 287 3.34 1.88 30.46
N GLU A 288 2.45 1.63 31.41
CA GLU A 288 2.25 0.30 31.99
C GLU A 288 1.80 -0.71 30.92
N GLY A 289 2.37 -1.91 30.98
CA GLY A 289 2.08 -3.02 30.06
C GLY A 289 2.79 -2.97 28.72
N VAL A 290 3.66 -1.97 28.49
CA VAL A 290 4.51 -1.87 27.29
C VAL A 290 5.89 -2.46 27.59
N ASP A 291 6.31 -3.45 26.82
CA ASP A 291 7.73 -3.82 26.77
C ASP A 291 8.49 -2.73 26.00
N TRP A 292 9.08 -1.80 26.75
CA TRP A 292 9.78 -0.65 26.19
C TRP A 292 11.01 -1.02 25.37
N ASN A 293 11.70 -2.10 25.73
CA ASN A 293 12.88 -2.55 25.00
C ASN A 293 12.48 -3.15 23.64
N LEU A 294 11.40 -3.94 23.60
CA LEU A 294 10.82 -4.42 22.35
C LEU A 294 10.29 -3.26 21.52
N TRP A 295 9.59 -2.30 22.14
CA TRP A 295 9.04 -1.15 21.44
C TRP A 295 10.12 -0.28 20.80
N GLN A 296 11.22 0.02 21.50
CA GLN A 296 12.37 0.74 20.92
C GLN A 296 13.02 -0.03 19.78
N GLY A 297 13.03 -1.36 19.86
CA GLY A 297 13.68 -2.22 18.89
C GLY A 297 15.20 -2.09 18.94
N HIS A 298 15.85 -2.45 17.83
CA HIS A 298 17.31 -2.41 17.77
C HIS A 298 17.80 -0.97 17.58
N PRO A 299 18.82 -0.49 18.32
CA PRO A 299 19.31 0.88 18.17
C PRO A 299 19.76 1.16 16.73
N CYS A 300 19.21 2.22 16.13
CA CYS A 300 19.26 2.58 14.70
C CYS A 300 20.67 2.62 14.08
N TYR A 301 21.73 2.83 14.87
CA TYR A 301 23.12 2.87 14.38
C TYR A 301 23.69 1.46 14.10
N PHE A 302 23.37 0.49 14.96
CA PHE A 302 23.72 -0.91 14.74
C PHE A 302 22.79 -1.57 13.70
N PHE A 303 21.56 -1.09 13.62
CA PHE A 303 20.50 -1.64 12.78
C PHE A 303 20.88 -1.77 11.30
N VAL A 304 21.44 -0.71 10.71
CA VAL A 304 21.80 -0.76 9.29
C VAL A 304 22.99 -1.67 9.02
N LEU A 305 24.01 -1.62 9.89
CA LEU A 305 25.18 -2.49 9.73
C LEU A 305 24.77 -3.97 9.83
N SER A 306 23.85 -4.30 10.73
CA SER A 306 23.28 -5.64 10.86
C SER A 306 22.42 -6.04 9.66
N ILE A 307 21.53 -5.17 9.18
CA ILE A 307 20.70 -5.42 7.97
C ILE A 307 21.58 -5.66 6.73
N ALA A 308 22.62 -4.83 6.55
CA ALA A 308 23.54 -4.98 5.43
C ALA A 308 24.33 -6.30 5.49
N ARG A 309 24.53 -6.87 6.69
CA ARG A 309 25.19 -8.15 6.91
C ARG A 309 24.26 -9.33 6.64
N MET A 310 22.99 -9.23 7.06
CA MET A 310 21.94 -10.24 6.79
C MET A 310 21.62 -10.39 5.29
N ALA A 311 21.82 -9.33 4.50
CA ALA A 311 21.57 -9.31 3.07
C ALA A 311 22.75 -9.79 2.19
N ARG A 312 23.92 -10.13 2.78
CA ARG A 312 25.03 -10.65 1.97
C ARG A 312 24.79 -12.11 1.59
N PRO A 313 25.12 -12.52 0.35
CA PRO A 313 25.34 -13.93 0.05
C PRO A 313 26.47 -14.43 0.95
N GLU A 314 26.27 -15.59 1.58
CA GLU A 314 27.41 -16.29 2.19
C GLU A 314 28.27 -16.77 1.03
N HIS A 315 29.34 -16.04 0.76
CA HIS A 315 30.40 -16.55 -0.10
C HIS A 315 31.24 -17.50 0.75
N GLY A 316 31.19 -18.78 0.41
CA GLY A 316 32.30 -19.70 0.64
C GLY A 316 33.51 -19.33 -0.21
#